data_AF-A0AA87FKA1-F1
#
_entry.id   AF-A0AA87FKA1-F1
#
_cell.length_a   1.000
_cell.length_b   1.000
_cell.length_c   1.000
_cell.angle_alpha   90.00
_cell.angle_beta   90.00
_cell.angle_gamma   90.00
#
_symmetry.space_group_name_H-M   'P 1'
#
loop_
_entity.id
_entity.type
_entity.pdbx_description
1 polymer ?
#
loop_
_entity_poly.entity_id
_entity_poly.type
_entity_poly.pdbx_seq_one_letter_code
_entity_poly.pdbx_strand_id
1 'polypeptide(L)'
;MNWKNGVHDPTIIERDSVYYLFSTDTQQPKTAGIPIRTSLDLIHWQFEKQAFPQLPQSAREWSQAEGLWAPEVIEYQGEYRMYYSASTFGSTTSFIGLGTAPHPLGPWVDQGEVVKTHRGIADHNAIDANLALDRMGHHWLIYGSFFGGIYIAPIDQSTGKLAEKGYGKKIAQRPASVDTAIEGPFVYYHPETDMYYLFVSFDSLNETYNIRVARAKEITGPYTDWNGLSLSEQEAVPEKIGVKLLGSYQFEEQSAVYAPGHNSIFKRSDNELFIIHHARRQPFSDDFFLDVRKIYWLDSGWPVISAISYAKSIPEIPMKEDLIGTWEIIQFTAESSLISSEFVMLTDIQQMEKSYFWQGHEFTAYYETDSEECVLCLSGMDPNGMGFIGKKVPKESRGKTKRTT
;
A
#
# COMPACT_ATOMS: atom_id res chain seq x y z
N MET A 1 -23.35 -4.83 9.20
CA MET A 1 -22.64 -4.16 8.10
C MET A 1 -21.18 -4.55 8.20
N ASN A 2 -20.58 -5.08 7.13
CA ASN A 2 -19.16 -5.37 7.12
C ASN A 2 -18.41 -4.09 6.73
N TRP A 3 -17.98 -3.35 7.75
CA TRP A 3 -17.41 -2.01 7.66
C TRP A 3 -16.11 -1.91 6.84
N LYS A 4 -15.46 -3.05 6.54
CA LYS A 4 -14.30 -3.13 5.62
C LYS A 4 -14.68 -3.19 4.14
N ASN A 5 -15.91 -3.57 3.80
CA ASN A 5 -16.27 -3.89 2.43
C ASN A 5 -16.43 -2.63 1.56
N GLY A 6 -16.09 -2.76 0.28
CA GLY A 6 -16.26 -1.66 -0.67
C GLY A 6 -15.25 -0.53 -0.46
N VAL A 7 -14.06 -0.85 0.02
CA VAL A 7 -12.94 0.09 0.15
C VAL A 7 -11.87 -0.30 -0.88
N HIS A 8 -11.57 0.62 -1.79
CA HIS A 8 -10.59 0.45 -2.85
C HIS A 8 -9.67 1.67 -2.84
N ASP A 9 -8.37 1.48 -3.01
CA ASP A 9 -7.35 2.55 -2.98
C ASP A 9 -7.41 3.45 -1.72
N PRO A 10 -7.22 2.88 -0.53
CA PRO A 10 -7.43 3.59 0.73
C PRO A 10 -6.26 4.52 1.12
N THR A 11 -6.59 5.70 1.63
CA THR A 11 -5.66 6.56 2.42
C THR A 11 -6.28 6.91 3.77
N ILE A 12 -5.46 6.94 4.83
CA ILE A 12 -5.89 7.27 6.19
C ILE A 12 -5.11 8.47 6.72
N ILE A 13 -5.83 9.39 7.35
CA ILE A 13 -5.25 10.47 8.16
C ILE A 13 -5.83 10.43 9.58
N GLU A 14 -5.13 11.07 10.51
CA GLU A 14 -5.56 11.21 11.91
C GLU A 14 -5.81 12.68 12.24
N ARG A 15 -6.88 12.95 12.99
CA ARG A 15 -7.14 14.26 13.62
C ARG A 15 -7.88 14.03 14.92
N ASP A 16 -7.43 14.67 16.00
CA ASP A 16 -8.11 14.65 17.30
C ASP A 16 -8.45 13.22 17.79
N SER A 17 -7.51 12.28 17.60
CA SER A 17 -7.65 10.83 17.90
C SER A 17 -8.77 10.10 17.13
N VAL A 18 -9.25 10.68 16.04
CA VAL A 18 -10.16 10.06 15.08
C VAL A 18 -9.40 9.79 13.78
N TYR A 19 -9.56 8.59 13.24
CA TYR A 19 -9.01 8.21 11.94
C TYR A 19 -10.05 8.47 10.86
N TYR A 20 -9.61 9.04 9.74
CA TYR A 20 -10.43 9.32 8.57
C TYR A 20 -9.86 8.57 7.39
N LEU A 21 -10.71 7.74 6.77
CA LEU A 21 -10.40 6.94 5.60
C LEU A 21 -11.07 7.56 4.38
N PHE A 22 -10.28 7.78 3.35
CA PHE A 22 -10.72 8.17 2.01
C PHE A 22 -10.39 7.04 1.05
N SER A 23 -11.24 6.81 0.05
CA SER A 23 -11.06 5.70 -0.89
C SER A 23 -11.63 6.04 -2.26
N THR A 24 -11.34 5.25 -3.28
CA THR A 24 -12.06 5.28 -4.57
C THR A 24 -13.56 5.14 -4.37
N ASP A 25 -14.35 5.87 -5.17
CA ASP A 25 -15.81 5.72 -5.17
C ASP A 25 -16.23 4.42 -5.86
N THR A 26 -16.55 3.42 -5.06
CA THR A 26 -17.10 2.15 -5.52
C THR A 26 -18.56 1.97 -5.12
N GLN A 27 -19.24 3.04 -4.67
CA GLN A 27 -20.63 2.93 -4.25
C GLN A 27 -21.57 2.68 -5.43
N GLN A 28 -22.65 1.94 -5.15
CA GLN A 28 -23.70 1.63 -6.11
C GLN A 28 -25.07 2.06 -5.54
N PRO A 29 -25.82 2.96 -6.22
CA PRO A 29 -25.47 3.64 -7.48
C PRO A 29 -24.26 4.59 -7.32
N LYS A 30 -23.55 4.86 -8.42
CA LYS A 30 -22.42 5.79 -8.44
C LYS A 30 -22.80 7.14 -7.81
N THR A 31 -21.88 7.71 -7.06
CA THR A 31 -22.13 8.94 -6.30
C THR A 31 -21.28 10.10 -6.80
N ALA A 32 -21.19 11.15 -6.00
CA ALA A 32 -20.53 12.40 -6.32
C ALA A 32 -19.00 12.41 -6.11
N GLY A 33 -18.39 11.30 -5.66
CA GLY A 33 -16.94 11.22 -5.48
C GLY A 33 -16.51 10.47 -4.23
N ILE A 34 -15.45 10.96 -3.59
CA ILE A 34 -14.65 10.25 -2.59
C ILE A 34 -15.41 9.97 -1.27
N PRO A 35 -15.68 8.70 -0.91
CA PRO A 35 -16.30 8.35 0.37
C PRO A 35 -15.37 8.63 1.55
N ILE A 36 -15.95 9.15 2.63
CA ILE A 36 -15.27 9.37 3.90
C ILE A 36 -15.83 8.41 4.94
N ARG A 37 -14.94 7.65 5.59
CA ARG A 37 -15.27 6.81 6.75
C ARG A 37 -14.44 7.25 7.96
N THR A 38 -14.96 7.06 9.17
CA THR A 38 -14.24 7.32 10.41
C THR A 38 -14.06 6.08 11.26
N SER A 39 -12.99 6.02 12.04
CA SER A 39 -12.74 4.98 13.03
C SER A 39 -12.09 5.57 14.28
N LEU A 40 -12.27 4.91 15.43
CA LEU A 40 -11.57 5.21 16.67
C LEU A 40 -10.44 4.21 16.98
N ASP A 41 -10.36 3.11 16.23
CA ASP A 41 -9.47 1.98 16.54
C ASP A 41 -8.75 1.40 15.31
N LEU A 42 -8.93 1.99 14.11
CA LEU A 42 -8.48 1.50 12.79
C LEU A 42 -9.14 0.18 12.36
N ILE A 43 -10.03 -0.35 13.18
CA ILE A 43 -10.76 -1.58 12.97
C ILE A 43 -12.15 -1.15 12.56
N HIS A 44 -13.03 -0.76 13.47
CA HIS A 44 -14.41 -0.48 13.14
C HIS A 44 -14.55 0.87 12.41
N TRP A 45 -15.01 0.80 11.15
CA TRP A 45 -15.21 1.97 10.29
C TRP A 45 -16.70 2.31 10.14
N GLN A 46 -17.02 3.60 10.26
CA GLN A 46 -18.34 4.16 10.03
C GLN A 46 -18.32 5.01 8.77
N PHE A 47 -19.22 4.77 7.82
CA PHE A 47 -19.41 5.68 6.69
C PHE A 47 -20.05 6.98 7.17
N GLU A 48 -19.43 8.11 6.83
CA GLU A 48 -19.90 9.43 7.21
C GLU A 48 -20.68 10.07 6.07
N LYS A 49 -19.99 10.33 4.94
CA LYS A 49 -20.56 11.01 3.78
C LYS A 49 -19.61 10.96 2.59
N GLN A 50 -20.06 11.54 1.48
CA GLN A 50 -19.21 11.87 0.35
C GLN A 50 -18.50 13.21 0.56
N ALA A 51 -17.22 13.29 0.16
CA ALA A 51 -16.42 14.51 0.27
C ALA A 51 -17.00 15.64 -0.59
N PHE A 52 -17.30 15.34 -1.86
CA PHE A 52 -17.89 16.28 -2.81
C PHE A 52 -19.39 16.01 -2.98
N PRO A 53 -20.22 17.07 -3.10
CA PRO A 53 -21.64 16.93 -3.37
C PRO A 53 -21.95 16.59 -4.84
N GLN A 54 -21.01 16.87 -5.74
CA GLN A 54 -21.06 16.51 -7.16
C GLN A 54 -19.64 16.31 -7.71
N LEU A 55 -19.51 15.53 -8.78
CA LEU A 55 -18.23 15.36 -9.45
C LEU A 55 -17.73 16.71 -10.00
N PRO A 56 -16.49 17.13 -9.72
CA PRO A 56 -15.95 18.40 -10.20
C PRO A 56 -16.06 18.56 -11.72
N GLN A 57 -16.64 19.68 -12.17
CA GLN A 57 -17.04 19.87 -13.57
C GLN A 57 -15.86 19.78 -14.53
N SER A 58 -14.74 20.44 -14.23
CA SER A 58 -13.55 20.42 -15.09
C SER A 58 -12.96 19.02 -15.22
N ALA A 59 -13.00 18.22 -14.14
CA ALA A 59 -12.55 16.84 -14.17
C ALA A 59 -13.47 15.99 -15.07
N ARG A 60 -14.79 16.14 -14.92
CA ARG A 60 -15.79 15.45 -15.78
C ARG A 60 -15.60 15.78 -17.25
N GLU A 61 -15.55 17.07 -17.58
CA GLU A 61 -15.48 17.54 -18.97
C GLU A 61 -14.21 17.04 -19.66
N TRP A 62 -13.10 16.96 -18.92
CA TRP A 62 -11.84 16.47 -19.45
C TRP A 62 -11.80 14.95 -19.64
N SER A 63 -12.10 14.18 -18.58
CA SER A 63 -11.85 12.74 -18.55
C SER A 63 -13.07 11.87 -18.81
N GLN A 64 -14.26 12.48 -18.89
CA GLN A 64 -15.56 11.79 -18.98
C GLN A 64 -15.82 10.85 -17.78
N ALA A 65 -15.14 11.08 -16.65
CA ALA A 65 -15.29 10.26 -15.45
C ALA A 65 -16.70 10.35 -14.84
N GLU A 66 -17.15 9.22 -14.34
CA GLU A 66 -18.43 9.08 -13.62
C GLU A 66 -18.26 8.97 -12.09
N GLY A 67 -17.01 8.88 -11.62
CA GLY A 67 -16.63 8.81 -10.22
C GLY A 67 -15.18 9.28 -10.02
N LEU A 68 -14.75 9.42 -8.77
CA LEU A 68 -13.38 9.82 -8.42
C LEU A 68 -12.62 8.65 -7.80
N TRP A 69 -11.33 8.57 -8.09
CA TRP A 69 -10.47 7.43 -7.72
C TRP A 69 -9.26 7.89 -6.90
N ALA A 70 -8.70 6.93 -6.15
CA ALA A 70 -7.41 6.96 -5.48
C ALA A 70 -7.06 8.34 -4.88
N PRO A 71 -7.84 8.79 -3.88
CA PRO A 71 -7.56 10.06 -3.23
C PRO A 71 -6.32 9.93 -2.35
N GLU A 72 -5.50 10.98 -2.31
CA GLU A 72 -4.51 11.19 -1.26
C GLU A 72 -4.87 12.42 -0.46
N VAL A 73 -4.84 12.31 0.88
CA VAL A 73 -5.15 13.44 1.76
C VAL A 73 -3.99 13.75 2.69
N ILE A 74 -3.62 15.02 2.75
CA ILE A 74 -2.65 15.53 3.72
C ILE A 74 -3.19 16.76 4.46
N GLU A 75 -2.64 17.02 5.63
CA GLU A 75 -2.81 18.29 6.33
C GLU A 75 -1.59 19.19 6.04
N TYR A 76 -1.84 20.46 5.76
CA TYR A 76 -0.82 21.47 5.55
C TYR A 76 -1.29 22.83 6.08
N GLN A 77 -0.61 23.33 7.11
CA GLN A 77 -0.85 24.66 7.70
C GLN A 77 -2.30 24.92 8.13
N GLY A 78 -2.96 23.91 8.70
CA GLY A 78 -4.34 23.94 9.18
C GLY A 78 -5.40 23.68 8.09
N GLU A 79 -4.98 23.44 6.85
CA GLU A 79 -5.85 23.08 5.73
C GLU A 79 -5.62 21.62 5.32
N TYR A 80 -6.70 20.89 5.04
CA TYR A 80 -6.65 19.57 4.44
C TYR A 80 -6.69 19.69 2.91
N ARG A 81 -5.81 18.93 2.24
CA ARG A 81 -5.68 18.91 0.79
C ARG A 81 -5.87 17.49 0.29
N MET A 82 -6.82 17.30 -0.62
CA MET A 82 -7.15 16.02 -1.26
C MET A 82 -6.76 16.06 -2.73
N TYR A 83 -5.80 15.23 -3.13
CA TYR A 83 -5.46 15.00 -4.52
C TYR A 83 -6.29 13.82 -5.02
N TYR A 84 -7.25 14.07 -5.91
CA TYR A 84 -8.16 13.03 -6.41
C TYR A 84 -7.94 12.77 -7.89
N SER A 85 -8.24 11.56 -8.33
CA SER A 85 -8.15 11.16 -9.73
C SER A 85 -9.52 11.10 -10.40
N ALA A 86 -9.59 11.45 -11.67
CA ALA A 86 -10.78 11.29 -12.51
C ALA A 86 -10.38 10.72 -13.87
N SER A 87 -10.84 9.51 -14.17
CA SER A 87 -10.57 8.83 -15.43
C SER A 87 -11.66 7.81 -15.79
N THR A 88 -11.43 7.08 -16.88
CA THR A 88 -12.23 5.96 -17.39
C THR A 88 -11.32 4.77 -17.66
N PHE A 89 -11.83 3.54 -17.48
CA PHE A 89 -11.00 2.33 -17.58
C PHE A 89 -10.31 2.24 -18.96
N GLY A 90 -8.99 1.98 -18.94
CA GLY A 90 -8.17 1.86 -20.16
C GLY A 90 -7.84 3.19 -20.86
N SER A 91 -8.11 4.33 -20.23
CA SER A 91 -7.82 5.66 -20.78
C SER A 91 -6.58 6.31 -20.17
N THR A 92 -5.83 7.06 -20.98
CA THR A 92 -4.81 8.03 -20.52
C THR A 92 -5.28 9.48 -20.61
N THR A 93 -6.54 9.71 -20.99
CA THR A 93 -7.18 11.02 -20.83
C THR A 93 -7.73 11.14 -19.42
N SER A 94 -6.90 11.66 -18.53
CA SER A 94 -7.10 11.61 -17.08
C SER A 94 -6.75 12.93 -16.42
N PHE A 95 -7.22 13.10 -15.19
CA PHE A 95 -7.13 14.36 -14.45
C PHE A 95 -6.86 14.09 -12.98
N ILE A 96 -5.83 14.72 -12.43
CA ILE A 96 -5.62 14.87 -10.99
C ILE A 96 -6.06 16.27 -10.59
N GLY A 97 -7.04 16.35 -9.69
CA GLY A 97 -7.54 17.59 -9.13
C GLY A 97 -7.14 17.77 -7.66
N LEU A 98 -7.35 18.99 -7.15
CA LEU A 98 -7.12 19.34 -5.75
C LEU A 98 -8.44 19.76 -5.10
N GLY A 99 -8.84 19.11 -4.02
CA GLY A 99 -9.85 19.61 -3.09
C GLY A 99 -9.21 20.18 -1.83
N THR A 100 -9.78 21.22 -1.24
CA THR A 100 -9.36 21.74 0.07
C THR A 100 -10.50 21.79 1.09
N ALA A 101 -10.17 21.62 2.36
CA ALA A 101 -11.12 21.69 3.46
C ALA A 101 -10.48 22.15 4.78
N PRO A 102 -11.23 22.80 5.69
CA PRO A 102 -10.75 23.11 7.03
C PRO A 102 -10.80 21.90 8.00
N HIS A 103 -11.44 20.81 7.58
CA HIS A 103 -11.64 19.60 8.39
C HIS A 103 -11.68 18.36 7.48
N PRO A 104 -11.26 17.16 7.92
CA PRO A 104 -11.33 15.93 7.11
C PRO A 104 -12.75 15.62 6.60
N LEU A 105 -13.76 15.93 7.40
CA LEU A 105 -15.18 15.86 7.00
C LEU A 105 -15.63 17.03 6.10
N GLY A 106 -14.75 17.87 5.60
CA GLY A 106 -15.11 19.02 4.78
C GLY A 106 -15.64 20.24 5.57
N PRO A 107 -16.35 21.17 4.89
CA PRO A 107 -16.75 21.09 3.49
C PRO A 107 -15.54 21.07 2.56
N TRP A 108 -15.53 20.14 1.60
CA TRP A 108 -14.49 20.07 0.58
C TRP A 108 -14.84 20.96 -0.60
N VAL A 109 -13.88 21.76 -1.05
CA VAL A 109 -14.02 22.70 -2.17
C VAL A 109 -13.02 22.30 -3.25
N ASP A 110 -13.51 22.09 -4.47
CA ASP A 110 -12.66 21.84 -5.62
C ASP A 110 -11.86 23.10 -5.99
N GLN A 111 -10.56 22.92 -6.16
CA GLN A 111 -9.58 23.92 -6.61
C GLN A 111 -9.09 23.62 -8.03
N GLY A 112 -9.69 22.65 -8.73
CA GLY A 112 -9.42 22.34 -10.13
C GLY A 112 -8.11 21.58 -10.36
N GLU A 113 -7.55 21.76 -11.55
CA GLU A 113 -6.45 20.96 -12.11
C GLU A 113 -5.15 21.06 -11.32
N VAL A 114 -4.51 19.92 -11.06
CA VAL A 114 -3.10 19.82 -10.65
C VAL A 114 -2.27 19.35 -11.84
N VAL A 115 -2.67 18.25 -12.45
CA VAL A 115 -2.07 17.71 -13.68
C VAL A 115 -3.13 16.93 -14.45
N LYS A 116 -3.05 16.93 -15.78
CA LYS A 116 -3.93 16.13 -16.64
C LYS A 116 -3.16 15.59 -17.83
N THR A 117 -3.55 14.41 -18.30
CA THR A 117 -2.98 13.76 -19.48
C THR A 117 -4.05 13.61 -20.55
N HIS A 118 -3.61 13.44 -21.79
CA HIS A 118 -4.45 13.09 -22.93
C HIS A 118 -3.65 12.16 -23.83
N ARG A 119 -4.33 11.15 -24.41
CA ARG A 119 -3.69 10.11 -25.23
C ARG A 119 -2.86 10.64 -26.41
N GLY A 120 -3.20 11.81 -26.93
CA GLY A 120 -2.47 12.47 -28.01
C GLY A 120 -1.29 13.37 -27.56
N ILE A 121 -1.03 13.49 -26.26
CA ILE A 121 -0.08 14.46 -25.69
C ILE A 121 0.96 13.77 -24.80
N ALA A 122 0.55 12.78 -24.01
CA ALA A 122 1.38 12.09 -23.03
C ALA A 122 1.24 10.57 -23.16
N ASP A 123 2.31 9.86 -22.85
CA ASP A 123 2.36 8.39 -22.85
C ASP A 123 2.04 7.79 -21.47
N HIS A 124 1.99 8.59 -20.41
CA HIS A 124 1.61 8.17 -19.05
C HIS A 124 0.21 8.65 -18.66
N ASN A 125 -0.25 8.17 -17.50
CA ASN A 125 -1.60 8.40 -17.01
C ASN A 125 -1.60 9.27 -15.75
N ALA A 126 -2.30 10.40 -15.78
CA ALA A 126 -2.46 11.27 -14.61
C ALA A 126 -3.58 10.78 -13.68
N ILE A 127 -3.28 9.74 -12.89
CA ILE A 127 -4.06 9.25 -11.75
C ILE A 127 -3.13 8.80 -10.61
N ASP A 128 -3.70 8.37 -9.48
CA ASP A 128 -3.03 7.75 -8.33
C ASP A 128 -1.97 8.66 -7.70
N ALA A 129 -2.42 9.82 -7.24
CA ALA A 129 -1.54 10.79 -6.58
C ALA A 129 -1.08 10.28 -5.21
N ASN A 130 0.20 10.50 -4.90
CA ASN A 130 0.74 10.55 -3.55
C ASN A 130 1.53 11.86 -3.40
N LEU A 131 1.39 12.50 -2.24
CA LEU A 131 2.15 13.69 -1.91
C LEU A 131 3.21 13.33 -0.86
N ALA A 132 4.47 13.51 -1.22
CA ALA A 132 5.59 13.24 -0.31
C ALA A 132 6.47 14.48 -0.13
N LEU A 133 7.18 14.51 0.98
CA LEU A 133 8.08 15.60 1.33
C LEU A 133 9.53 15.15 1.14
N ASP A 134 10.37 16.03 0.59
CA ASP A 134 11.81 15.83 0.65
C ASP A 134 12.39 16.21 2.03
N ARG A 135 13.69 15.96 2.23
CA ARG A 135 14.42 16.32 3.46
C ARG A 135 14.38 17.80 3.81
N MET A 136 14.17 18.67 2.82
CA MET A 136 14.07 20.11 3.00
C MET A 136 12.63 20.57 3.28
N GLY A 137 11.67 19.65 3.22
CA GLY A 137 10.25 19.92 3.41
C GLY A 137 9.54 20.43 2.17
N HIS A 138 10.15 20.35 0.98
CA HIS A 138 9.44 20.67 -0.26
C HIS A 138 8.48 19.55 -0.61
N HIS A 139 7.33 19.91 -1.19
CA HIS A 139 6.31 18.95 -1.58
C HIS A 139 6.56 18.44 -3.00
N TRP A 140 6.34 17.15 -3.17
CA TRP A 140 6.45 16.45 -4.44
C TRP A 140 5.19 15.64 -4.67
N LEU A 141 4.64 15.74 -5.88
CA LEU A 141 3.58 14.88 -6.37
C LEU A 141 4.21 13.68 -7.06
N ILE A 142 3.94 12.49 -6.55
CA ILE A 142 4.22 11.22 -7.21
C ILE A 142 2.90 10.71 -7.76
N TYR A 143 2.87 10.28 -9.02
CA TYR A 143 1.63 9.82 -9.64
C TYR A 143 1.90 8.91 -10.83
N GLY A 144 0.90 8.14 -11.24
CA GLY A 144 0.98 7.29 -12.43
C GLY A 144 0.32 5.93 -12.22
N SER A 145 -0.23 5.40 -13.31
CA SER A 145 -0.78 4.05 -13.38
C SER A 145 -0.63 3.54 -14.80
N PHE A 146 0.04 2.40 -14.96
CA PHE A 146 0.31 1.73 -16.23
C PHE A 146 1.03 2.65 -17.23
N PHE A 147 0.95 2.30 -18.52
CA PHE A 147 1.41 3.08 -19.66
C PHE A 147 2.87 3.56 -19.49
N GLY A 148 3.11 4.87 -19.52
CA GLY A 148 4.43 5.48 -19.36
C GLY A 148 5.05 5.35 -17.96
N GLY A 149 4.35 4.82 -16.95
CA GLY A 149 4.86 4.56 -15.61
C GLY A 149 4.59 5.67 -14.59
N ILE A 150 5.45 5.71 -13.56
CA ILE A 150 5.33 6.58 -12.39
C ILE A 150 6.23 7.81 -12.54
N TYR A 151 5.66 8.98 -12.27
CA TYR A 151 6.29 10.28 -12.41
C TYR A 151 6.33 11.02 -11.07
N ILE A 152 7.33 11.91 -10.92
CA ILE A 152 7.48 12.81 -9.79
C ILE A 152 7.63 14.26 -10.28
N ALA A 153 6.90 15.19 -9.68
CA ALA A 153 6.94 16.61 -10.02
C ALA A 153 6.88 17.50 -8.77
N PRO A 154 7.58 18.64 -8.73
CA PRO A 154 7.54 19.55 -7.58
C PRO A 154 6.18 20.25 -7.46
N ILE A 155 5.72 20.45 -6.23
CA ILE A 155 4.47 21.14 -5.89
C ILE A 155 4.80 22.51 -5.28
N ASP A 156 4.15 23.55 -5.77
CA ASP A 156 4.10 24.84 -5.09
C ASP A 156 3.21 24.68 -3.85
N GLN A 157 3.85 24.69 -2.69
CA GLN A 157 3.18 24.46 -1.41
C GLN A 157 2.12 25.52 -1.09
N SER A 158 2.23 26.73 -1.65
CA SER A 158 1.25 27.78 -1.41
C SER A 158 -0.08 27.50 -2.13
N THR A 159 -0.02 26.90 -3.32
CA THR A 159 -1.20 26.64 -4.16
C THR A 159 -1.65 25.17 -4.13
N GLY A 160 -0.77 24.26 -3.72
CA GLY A 160 -0.97 22.81 -3.82
C GLY A 160 -0.93 22.29 -5.27
N LYS A 161 -0.47 23.09 -6.23
CA LYS A 161 -0.39 22.76 -7.66
C LYS A 161 1.05 22.50 -8.10
N LEU A 162 1.25 21.99 -9.32
CA LEU A 162 2.60 21.84 -9.87
C LEU A 162 3.34 23.18 -9.87
N ALA A 163 4.56 23.19 -9.33
CA ALA A 163 5.42 24.37 -9.32
C ALA A 163 5.95 24.72 -10.73
N GLU A 164 6.02 23.72 -11.60
CA GLU A 164 6.58 23.83 -12.94
C GLU A 164 5.60 23.28 -13.99
N LYS A 165 5.69 23.80 -15.22
CA LYS A 165 4.93 23.25 -16.35
C LYS A 165 5.53 21.91 -16.78
N GLY A 166 4.68 20.97 -17.17
CA GLY A 166 5.07 19.66 -17.66
C GLY A 166 4.60 18.55 -16.74
N TYR A 167 5.25 17.39 -16.84
CA TYR A 167 4.82 16.16 -16.16
C TYR A 167 5.78 15.69 -15.07
N GLY A 168 6.92 16.37 -14.91
CA GLY A 168 8.00 15.96 -14.02
C GLY A 168 8.89 14.87 -14.62
N LYS A 169 9.53 14.10 -13.74
CA LYS A 169 10.51 13.07 -14.06
C LYS A 169 9.92 11.68 -13.86
N LYS A 170 10.09 10.77 -14.82
CA LYS A 170 9.78 9.35 -14.64
C LYS A 170 10.74 8.69 -13.64
N ILE A 171 10.21 7.97 -12.66
CA ILE A 171 10.99 7.31 -11.58
C ILE A 171 10.77 5.79 -11.48
N ALA A 172 9.70 5.27 -12.07
CA ALA A 172 9.47 3.83 -12.19
C ALA A 172 8.63 3.51 -13.43
N GLN A 173 8.78 2.31 -13.97
CA GLN A 173 8.00 1.79 -15.09
C GLN A 173 8.14 0.27 -15.15
N ARG A 174 7.24 -0.38 -15.88
CA ARG A 174 7.39 -1.79 -16.23
C ARG A 174 7.36 -1.96 -17.75
N PRO A 175 8.00 -3.01 -18.30
CA PRO A 175 8.02 -3.21 -19.73
C PRO A 175 6.65 -3.63 -20.28
N ALA A 176 6.46 -3.43 -21.58
CA ALA A 176 5.23 -3.79 -22.28
C ALA A 176 4.91 -5.29 -22.26
N SER A 177 5.89 -6.16 -21.99
CA SER A 177 5.69 -7.61 -21.85
C SER A 177 4.80 -8.00 -20.67
N VAL A 178 4.63 -7.09 -19.70
CA VAL A 178 3.76 -7.25 -18.52
C VAL A 178 2.73 -6.13 -18.47
N ASP A 179 2.28 -5.68 -19.65
CA ASP A 179 1.27 -4.63 -19.84
C ASP A 179 1.60 -3.32 -19.14
N THR A 180 2.88 -3.04 -18.89
CA THR A 180 3.33 -1.88 -18.11
C THR A 180 2.69 -1.80 -16.71
N ALA A 181 2.23 -2.92 -16.14
CA ALA A 181 1.33 -2.95 -15.00
C ALA A 181 2.00 -2.53 -13.66
N ILE A 182 2.07 -1.22 -13.42
CA ILE A 182 2.58 -0.57 -12.21
C ILE A 182 1.69 0.63 -11.89
N GLU A 183 1.22 0.75 -10.64
CA GLU A 183 0.35 1.85 -10.22
C GLU A 183 0.36 2.05 -8.70
N GLY A 184 -0.49 2.97 -8.19
CA GLY A 184 -0.65 3.25 -6.77
C GLY A 184 0.68 3.60 -6.07
N PRO A 185 1.47 4.57 -6.58
CA PRO A 185 2.76 4.89 -5.99
C PRO A 185 2.58 5.57 -4.63
N PHE A 186 3.41 5.19 -3.66
CA PHE A 186 3.47 5.86 -2.37
C PHE A 186 4.92 5.99 -1.91
N VAL A 187 5.39 7.21 -1.66
CA VAL A 187 6.75 7.47 -1.18
C VAL A 187 6.73 7.72 0.33
N TYR A 188 7.51 6.93 1.07
CA TYR A 188 7.75 7.11 2.49
C TYR A 188 9.23 7.41 2.74
N TYR A 189 9.53 8.50 3.46
CA TYR A 189 10.87 8.77 3.96
C TYR A 189 11.07 8.11 5.32
N HIS A 190 12.06 7.22 5.43
CA HIS A 190 12.42 6.58 6.69
C HIS A 190 13.63 7.27 7.32
N PRO A 191 13.49 7.94 8.48
CA PRO A 191 14.55 8.74 9.07
C PRO A 191 15.71 7.91 9.63
N GLU A 192 15.49 6.68 10.11
CA GLU A 192 16.59 5.86 10.68
C GLU A 192 17.54 5.36 9.59
N THR A 193 17.03 5.05 8.39
CA THR A 193 17.86 4.60 7.26
C THR A 193 18.31 5.75 6.36
N ASP A 194 17.72 6.94 6.54
CA ASP A 194 17.94 8.11 5.68
C ASP A 194 17.70 7.76 4.20
N MET A 195 16.54 7.17 3.91
CA MET A 195 16.17 6.70 2.57
C MET A 195 14.68 6.99 2.29
N TYR A 196 14.37 7.17 1.01
CA TYR A 196 12.99 7.14 0.51
C TYR A 196 12.66 5.74 0.02
N TYR A 197 11.45 5.28 0.29
CA TYR A 197 10.91 3.99 -0.14
C TYR A 197 9.72 4.26 -1.03
N LEU A 198 9.82 3.85 -2.30
CA LEU A 198 8.72 3.89 -3.26
C LEU A 198 8.01 2.54 -3.21
N PHE A 199 6.81 2.56 -2.62
CA PHE A 199 5.86 1.48 -2.71
C PHE A 199 5.05 1.64 -3.99
N VAL A 200 4.80 0.53 -4.67
CA VAL A 200 3.98 0.46 -5.88
C VAL A 200 3.26 -0.88 -5.90
N SER A 201 2.17 -0.95 -6.66
CA SER A 201 1.48 -2.21 -6.89
C SER A 201 1.68 -2.69 -8.32
N PHE A 202 1.99 -3.98 -8.46
CA PHE A 202 2.28 -4.62 -9.73
C PHE A 202 1.11 -5.49 -10.17
N ASP A 203 0.95 -5.61 -11.50
CA ASP A 203 -0.01 -6.50 -12.17
C ASP A 203 -1.48 -6.09 -11.96
N SER A 204 -2.41 -7.05 -12.05
CA SER A 204 -3.84 -6.79 -12.14
C SER A 204 -4.51 -6.77 -10.76
N LEU A 205 -5.15 -5.64 -10.44
CA LEU A 205 -6.02 -5.47 -9.26
C LEU A 205 -7.12 -6.55 -9.14
N ASN A 206 -7.44 -7.27 -10.22
CA ASN A 206 -8.49 -8.29 -10.21
C ASN A 206 -8.00 -9.66 -9.71
N GLU A 207 -6.70 -9.97 -9.73
CA GLU A 207 -6.23 -11.34 -9.43
C GLU A 207 -4.78 -11.42 -8.94
N THR A 208 -3.85 -10.79 -9.67
CA THR A 208 -2.39 -10.98 -9.53
C THR A 208 -1.69 -9.83 -8.80
N TYR A 209 -2.47 -8.88 -8.28
CA TYR A 209 -1.94 -7.68 -7.64
C TYR A 209 -1.02 -8.01 -6.46
N ASN A 210 0.07 -7.26 -6.36
CA ASN A 210 1.06 -7.44 -5.31
C ASN A 210 1.79 -6.14 -4.98
N ILE A 211 2.12 -5.97 -3.69
CA ILE A 211 2.82 -4.79 -3.15
C ILE A 211 4.32 -5.00 -3.31
N ARG A 212 4.97 -4.03 -3.96
CA ARG A 212 6.41 -3.99 -4.20
C ARG A 212 7.02 -2.73 -3.56
N VAL A 213 8.29 -2.81 -3.19
CA VAL A 213 9.06 -1.67 -2.69
C VAL A 213 10.46 -1.61 -3.28
N ALA A 214 10.95 -0.40 -3.48
CA ALA A 214 12.36 -0.09 -3.77
C ALA A 214 12.77 1.17 -2.99
N ARG A 215 14.08 1.41 -2.83
CA ARG A 215 14.58 2.56 -2.06
C ARG A 215 15.55 3.44 -2.84
N ALA A 216 15.61 4.70 -2.46
CA ALA A 216 16.50 5.70 -3.04
C ALA A 216 17.06 6.64 -1.96
N LYS A 217 18.26 7.19 -2.21
CA LYS A 217 18.79 8.27 -1.38
C LYS A 217 18.11 9.61 -1.64
N GLU A 218 17.71 9.89 -2.87
CA GLU A 218 16.99 11.09 -3.26
C GLU A 218 15.53 10.77 -3.60
N ILE A 219 14.61 11.69 -3.29
CA ILE A 219 13.17 11.50 -3.57
C ILE A 219 12.88 11.30 -5.06
N THR A 220 13.75 11.84 -5.93
CA THR A 220 13.67 11.71 -7.38
C THR A 220 14.35 10.44 -7.92
N GLY A 221 14.75 9.51 -7.05
CA GLY A 221 15.43 8.28 -7.41
C GLY A 221 16.93 8.46 -7.73
N PRO A 222 17.56 7.44 -8.33
CA PRO A 222 16.97 6.19 -8.80
C PRO A 222 16.51 5.30 -7.63
N TYR A 223 15.34 4.68 -7.77
CA TYR A 223 14.82 3.70 -6.81
C TYR A 223 15.27 2.31 -7.21
N THR A 224 16.01 1.63 -6.33
CA THR A 224 16.54 0.29 -6.56
C THR A 224 16.03 -0.71 -5.53
N ASP A 225 15.84 -1.95 -5.94
CA ASP A 225 15.43 -3.05 -5.08
C ASP A 225 16.58 -3.64 -4.25
N TRP A 226 16.32 -4.77 -3.58
CA TRP A 226 17.29 -5.51 -2.77
C TRP A 226 18.57 -5.88 -3.54
N ASN A 227 18.44 -6.23 -4.82
CA ASN A 227 19.53 -6.66 -5.69
C ASN A 227 20.17 -5.49 -6.46
N GLY A 228 19.74 -4.26 -6.18
CA GLY A 228 20.23 -3.05 -6.85
C GLY A 228 19.60 -2.81 -8.24
N LEU A 229 18.56 -3.55 -8.62
CA LEU A 229 17.87 -3.32 -9.89
C LEU A 229 16.94 -2.12 -9.78
N SER A 230 17.00 -1.24 -10.79
CA SER A 230 16.17 -0.03 -10.84
C SER A 230 14.72 -0.35 -11.17
N LEU A 231 13.76 0.28 -10.48
CA LEU A 231 12.34 0.25 -10.87
C LEU A 231 12.06 0.91 -12.23
N SER A 232 13.04 1.57 -12.84
CA SER A 232 12.93 2.09 -14.20
C SER A 232 13.57 1.19 -15.27
N GLU A 233 14.17 0.07 -14.87
CA GLU A 233 14.83 -0.89 -15.77
C GLU A 233 13.79 -1.61 -16.64
N GLN A 234 14.03 -1.66 -17.95
CA GLN A 234 13.14 -2.34 -18.90
C GLN A 234 13.71 -3.66 -19.44
N GLU A 235 15.03 -3.85 -19.35
CA GLU A 235 15.69 -5.04 -19.91
C GLU A 235 15.78 -6.21 -18.92
N ALA A 236 15.57 -5.95 -17.63
CA ALA A 236 15.55 -6.98 -16.60
C ALA A 236 14.28 -7.85 -16.67
N VAL A 237 14.39 -9.07 -16.17
CA VAL A 237 13.26 -10.00 -16.03
C VAL A 237 12.21 -9.37 -15.11
N PRO A 238 11.01 -9.00 -15.61
CA PRO A 238 10.11 -8.09 -14.90
C PRO A 238 9.67 -8.57 -13.52
N GLU A 239 9.52 -9.88 -13.34
CA GLU A 239 9.08 -10.52 -12.09
C GLU A 239 10.12 -10.39 -10.96
N LYS A 240 11.39 -10.21 -11.33
CA LYS A 240 12.54 -10.11 -10.41
C LYS A 240 12.81 -8.70 -9.90
N ILE A 241 12.17 -7.68 -10.46
CA ILE A 241 12.39 -6.29 -10.07
C ILE A 241 11.46 -5.93 -8.91
N GLY A 242 12.00 -5.25 -7.90
CA GLY A 242 11.24 -4.75 -6.77
C GLY A 242 11.04 -5.82 -5.69
N VAL A 243 11.25 -5.43 -4.44
CA VAL A 243 11.07 -6.30 -3.28
C VAL A 243 9.58 -6.56 -3.11
N LYS A 244 9.14 -7.81 -3.28
CA LYS A 244 7.75 -8.20 -3.06
C LYS A 244 7.49 -8.39 -1.57
N LEU A 245 6.61 -7.56 -1.01
CA LEU A 245 6.26 -7.60 0.41
C LEU A 245 5.01 -8.43 0.67
N LEU A 246 4.05 -8.40 -0.25
CA LEU A 246 2.76 -9.08 -0.10
C LEU A 246 2.17 -9.39 -1.48
N GLY A 247 1.68 -10.60 -1.67
CA GLY A 247 0.90 -11.02 -2.84
C GLY A 247 -0.24 -11.95 -2.43
N SER A 248 -0.94 -12.55 -3.39
CA SER A 248 -2.03 -13.49 -3.08
C SER A 248 -1.53 -14.68 -2.24
N TYR A 249 -2.20 -14.99 -1.13
CA TYR A 249 -1.77 -16.06 -0.22
C TYR A 249 -2.92 -16.78 0.50
N GLN A 250 -2.63 -17.96 1.04
CA GLN A 250 -3.57 -18.72 1.87
C GLN A 250 -2.85 -19.53 2.97
N PHE A 251 -3.21 -19.28 4.23
CA PHE A 251 -2.91 -20.16 5.35
C PHE A 251 -3.88 -21.36 5.39
N GLU A 252 -3.48 -22.54 5.91
CA GLU A 252 -4.17 -23.83 5.78
C GLU A 252 -5.64 -23.80 6.25
N GLU A 253 -5.93 -23.10 7.34
CA GLU A 253 -7.28 -22.98 7.91
C GLU A 253 -7.91 -21.59 7.73
N GLN A 254 -7.39 -20.77 6.80
CA GLN A 254 -7.92 -19.44 6.51
C GLN A 254 -8.41 -19.32 5.07
N SER A 255 -9.27 -18.33 4.84
CA SER A 255 -9.68 -17.96 3.48
C SER A 255 -8.49 -17.33 2.75
N ALA A 256 -8.38 -17.60 1.46
CA ALA A 256 -7.37 -16.96 0.63
C ALA A 256 -7.58 -15.44 0.56
N VAL A 257 -6.47 -14.71 0.52
CA VAL A 257 -6.42 -13.28 0.23
C VAL A 257 -5.86 -13.13 -1.17
N TYR A 258 -6.62 -12.47 -2.05
CA TYR A 258 -6.23 -12.24 -3.44
C TYR A 258 -5.91 -10.77 -3.67
N ALA A 259 -4.96 -10.53 -4.57
CA ALA A 259 -4.67 -9.22 -5.13
C ALA A 259 -4.54 -8.09 -4.08
N PRO A 260 -3.72 -8.24 -3.02
CA PRO A 260 -3.47 -7.13 -2.10
C PRO A 260 -2.65 -6.03 -2.78
N GLY A 261 -3.09 -4.77 -2.69
CA GLY A 261 -2.33 -3.64 -3.22
C GLY A 261 -3.06 -2.31 -3.18
N HIS A 262 -2.52 -1.37 -3.95
CA HIS A 262 -2.80 0.06 -3.94
C HIS A 262 -2.71 0.61 -2.51
N ASN A 263 -1.50 0.61 -1.97
CA ASN A 263 -1.29 0.92 -0.57
C ASN A 263 -1.01 2.41 -0.32
N SER A 264 -1.38 2.86 0.87
CA SER A 264 -0.84 4.05 1.51
C SER A 264 -0.07 3.69 2.78
N ILE A 265 0.78 4.60 3.25
CA ILE A 265 1.46 4.47 4.55
C ILE A 265 0.85 5.49 5.53
N PHE A 266 0.35 4.98 6.65
CA PHE A 266 -0.20 5.80 7.73
C PHE A 266 0.71 5.70 8.96
N LYS A 267 1.18 6.85 9.44
CA LYS A 267 1.91 6.97 10.70
C LYS A 267 0.97 7.49 11.78
N ARG A 268 0.67 6.67 12.76
CA ARG A 268 -0.17 7.06 13.90
C ARG A 268 0.59 7.98 14.86
N SER A 269 -0.15 8.77 15.62
CA SER A 269 0.36 9.69 16.66
C SER A 269 1.35 9.08 17.66
N ASP A 270 1.34 7.76 17.89
CA ASP A 270 2.30 7.03 18.74
C ASP A 270 3.55 6.52 18.00
N ASN A 271 3.72 6.90 16.73
CA ASN A 271 4.77 6.47 15.80
C ASN A 271 4.66 5.03 15.27
N GLU A 272 3.56 4.31 15.55
CA GLU A 272 3.32 3.05 14.84
C GLU A 272 3.03 3.34 13.36
N LEU A 273 3.65 2.53 12.49
CA LEU A 273 3.48 2.62 11.04
C LEU A 273 2.56 1.51 10.56
N PHE A 274 1.66 1.88 9.68
CA PHE A 274 0.70 1.00 9.06
C PHE A 274 0.79 1.10 7.55
N ILE A 275 0.67 -0.05 6.88
CA ILE A 275 0.34 -0.11 5.47
C ILE A 275 -1.16 -0.35 5.33
N ILE A 276 -1.81 0.53 4.60
CA ILE A 276 -3.25 0.49 4.38
C ILE A 276 -3.47 0.13 2.92
N HIS A 277 -4.19 -0.95 2.65
CA HIS A 277 -4.40 -1.39 1.27
C HIS A 277 -5.76 -2.05 1.13
N HIS A 278 -6.17 -2.34 -0.10
CA HIS A 278 -7.30 -3.22 -0.32
C HIS A 278 -6.82 -4.61 -0.72
N ALA A 279 -7.71 -5.59 -0.63
CA ALA A 279 -7.53 -6.94 -1.16
C ALA A 279 -8.89 -7.54 -1.52
N ARG A 280 -8.90 -8.70 -2.17
CA ARG A 280 -10.12 -9.43 -2.58
C ARG A 280 -10.24 -10.76 -1.86
N ARG A 281 -11.50 -11.19 -1.66
CA ARG A 281 -11.80 -12.55 -1.17
C ARG A 281 -11.82 -13.57 -2.30
N GLN A 282 -12.07 -13.12 -3.53
CA GLN A 282 -12.07 -13.94 -4.74
C GLN A 282 -11.53 -13.14 -5.93
N PRO A 283 -10.79 -13.77 -6.86
CA PRO A 283 -10.34 -13.10 -8.07
C PRO A 283 -11.53 -12.67 -8.94
N PHE A 284 -11.39 -11.56 -9.67
CA PHE A 284 -12.41 -10.97 -10.56
C PHE A 284 -13.76 -10.67 -9.91
N SER A 285 -13.82 -10.60 -8.58
CA SER A 285 -15.05 -10.31 -7.84
C SER A 285 -15.06 -8.88 -7.30
N ASP A 286 -16.23 -8.25 -7.21
CA ASP A 286 -16.40 -6.95 -6.53
C ASP A 286 -16.33 -7.05 -4.98
N ASP A 287 -15.94 -8.21 -4.45
CA ASP A 287 -15.80 -8.45 -3.01
C ASP A 287 -14.38 -8.10 -2.52
N PHE A 288 -14.09 -6.80 -2.57
CA PHE A 288 -12.87 -6.21 -2.02
C PHE A 288 -13.10 -5.58 -0.64
N PHE A 289 -12.04 -5.59 0.16
CA PHE A 289 -12.07 -5.13 1.55
C PHE A 289 -10.81 -4.36 1.92
N LEU A 290 -10.96 -3.43 2.87
CA LEU A 290 -9.86 -2.74 3.54
C LEU A 290 -9.06 -3.70 4.41
N ASP A 291 -7.74 -3.71 4.20
CA ASP A 291 -6.79 -4.36 5.09
C ASP A 291 -5.81 -3.31 5.65
N VAL A 292 -5.60 -3.37 6.96
CA VAL A 292 -4.71 -2.50 7.72
C VAL A 292 -3.69 -3.41 8.37
N ARG A 293 -2.41 -3.19 8.10
CA ARG A 293 -1.32 -4.02 8.61
C ARG A 293 -0.23 -3.16 9.19
N LYS A 294 0.50 -3.68 10.17
CA LYS A 294 1.68 -2.97 10.69
C LYS A 294 2.85 -3.10 9.72
N ILE A 295 3.69 -2.07 9.70
CA ILE A 295 5.02 -2.13 9.09
C ILE A 295 6.04 -2.28 10.21
N TYR A 296 6.94 -3.24 10.03
CA TYR A 296 8.15 -3.38 10.83
C TYR A 296 9.38 -3.15 9.96
N TRP A 297 10.51 -2.85 10.59
CA TRP A 297 11.77 -2.57 9.91
C TRP A 297 12.84 -3.56 10.36
N LEU A 298 13.51 -4.17 9.39
CA LEU A 298 14.67 -5.02 9.60
C LEU A 298 15.94 -4.17 9.72
N ASP A 299 17.01 -4.75 10.28
CA ASP A 299 18.30 -4.05 10.45
C ASP A 299 19.01 -3.83 9.12
N SER A 300 18.71 -4.62 8.08
CA SER A 300 19.08 -4.33 6.69
C SER A 300 18.47 -3.04 6.11
N GLY A 301 17.55 -2.42 6.86
CA GLY A 301 16.87 -1.18 6.48
C GLY A 301 15.80 -1.41 5.43
N TRP A 302 15.14 -2.57 5.44
CA TRP A 302 14.00 -2.87 4.58
C TRP A 302 12.72 -3.04 5.40
N PRO A 303 11.57 -2.56 4.91
CA PRO A 303 10.30 -2.73 5.58
C PRO A 303 9.76 -4.15 5.35
N VAL A 304 9.06 -4.69 6.33
CA VAL A 304 8.26 -5.91 6.22
C VAL A 304 6.86 -5.65 6.77
N ILE A 305 5.88 -6.39 6.25
CA ILE A 305 4.46 -6.18 6.58
C ILE A 305 4.00 -7.27 7.55
N SER A 306 3.13 -6.92 8.50
CA SER A 306 2.58 -7.88 9.45
C SER A 306 1.88 -9.06 8.75
N ALA A 307 1.98 -10.25 9.37
CA ALA A 307 1.43 -11.49 8.83
C ALA A 307 -0.10 -11.49 8.78
N ILE A 308 -0.74 -10.81 9.72
CA ILE A 308 -2.19 -10.70 9.82
C ILE A 308 -2.64 -9.23 9.86
N SER A 309 -3.94 -9.02 9.70
CA SER A 309 -4.56 -7.70 9.81
C SER A 309 -4.46 -7.17 11.24
N TYR A 310 -4.26 -5.86 11.36
CA TYR A 310 -4.27 -5.15 12.63
C TYR A 310 -5.62 -5.32 13.36
N ALA A 311 -5.52 -5.70 14.63
CA ALA A 311 -6.65 -5.76 15.56
C ALA A 311 -6.34 -5.05 16.89
N LYS A 312 -5.09 -5.07 17.35
CA LYS A 312 -4.65 -4.34 18.54
C LYS A 312 -3.14 -4.29 18.56
N SER A 313 -2.58 -3.25 19.18
CA SER A 313 -1.15 -3.20 19.48
C SER A 313 -0.84 -4.01 20.73
N ILE A 314 0.08 -4.97 20.59
CA ILE A 314 0.67 -5.72 21.70
C ILE A 314 2.12 -5.25 21.82
N PRO A 315 2.49 -4.56 22.92
CA PRO A 315 3.83 -3.99 23.07
C PRO A 315 4.90 -5.03 23.47
N GLU A 316 4.48 -6.26 23.78
CA GLU A 316 5.38 -7.34 24.19
C GLU A 316 6.27 -7.78 23.03
N ILE A 317 7.57 -7.93 23.31
CA ILE A 317 8.55 -8.42 22.35
C ILE A 317 8.77 -9.90 22.63
N PRO A 318 8.61 -10.80 21.63
CA PRO A 318 8.84 -12.22 21.81
C PRO A 318 10.26 -12.53 22.26
N MET A 319 10.43 -13.50 23.17
CA MET A 319 11.75 -14.02 23.51
C MET A 319 12.26 -14.92 22.39
N LYS A 320 13.57 -14.92 22.17
CA LYS A 320 14.23 -15.73 21.14
C LYS A 320 13.88 -17.22 21.26
N GLU A 321 13.76 -17.72 22.48
CA GLU A 321 13.45 -19.12 22.77
C GLU A 321 12.05 -19.53 22.27
N ASP A 322 11.09 -18.59 22.27
CA ASP A 322 9.73 -18.83 21.76
C ASP A 322 9.70 -18.95 20.23
N LEU A 323 10.72 -18.43 19.57
CA LEU A 323 10.84 -18.49 18.12
C LEU A 323 11.21 -19.90 17.62
N ILE A 324 11.82 -20.74 18.46
CA ILE A 324 12.19 -22.13 18.10
C ILE A 324 10.94 -23.00 18.02
N GLY A 325 10.76 -23.74 16.92
CA GLY A 325 9.65 -24.68 16.73
C GLY A 325 9.01 -24.58 15.36
N THR A 326 7.82 -25.17 15.21
CA THR A 326 7.09 -25.19 13.94
C THR A 326 6.34 -23.89 13.72
N TRP A 327 6.43 -23.38 12.50
CA TRP A 327 5.76 -22.19 11.99
C TRP A 327 4.99 -22.55 10.73
N GLU A 328 3.85 -21.90 10.53
CA GLU A 328 3.13 -21.88 9.27
C GLU A 328 3.59 -20.64 8.50
N ILE A 329 4.28 -20.81 7.37
CA ILE A 329 4.96 -19.73 6.63
C ILE A 329 4.42 -19.61 5.21
N ILE A 330 4.18 -18.38 4.78
CA ILE A 330 4.01 -18.00 3.38
C ILE A 330 5.33 -17.37 2.92
N GLN A 331 6.06 -18.07 2.05
CA GLN A 331 7.24 -17.52 1.37
C GLN A 331 6.81 -16.93 0.04
N PHE A 332 6.88 -15.61 -0.13
CA PHE A 332 6.59 -15.01 -1.42
C PHE A 332 7.69 -15.30 -2.42
N THR A 333 7.30 -15.41 -3.69
CA THR A 333 8.20 -15.61 -4.82
C THR A 333 7.99 -14.51 -5.87
N ALA A 334 8.82 -14.50 -6.90
CA ALA A 334 8.76 -13.52 -7.98
C ALA A 334 7.41 -13.57 -8.75
N GLU A 335 6.79 -14.74 -8.80
CA GLU A 335 5.50 -15.00 -9.47
C GLU A 335 4.32 -14.39 -8.71
N SER A 336 3.25 -14.05 -9.44
CA SER A 336 2.06 -13.39 -8.87
C SER A 336 0.91 -14.34 -8.53
N SER A 337 1.14 -15.65 -8.59
CA SER A 337 0.15 -16.68 -8.24
C SER A 337 -0.16 -16.71 -6.74
N LEU A 338 -1.31 -17.30 -6.39
CA LEU A 338 -1.66 -17.64 -5.01
C LEU A 338 -0.60 -18.59 -4.42
N ILE A 339 -0.12 -18.28 -3.22
CA ILE A 339 0.82 -19.12 -2.47
C ILE A 339 0.12 -19.71 -1.25
N SER A 340 0.15 -21.03 -1.12
CA SER A 340 -0.29 -21.73 0.09
C SER A 340 0.85 -21.80 1.12
N SER A 341 0.52 -21.80 2.40
CA SER A 341 1.51 -21.91 3.47
C SER A 341 2.15 -23.29 3.56
N GLU A 342 3.37 -23.30 4.09
CA GLU A 342 4.11 -24.51 4.45
C GLU A 342 4.45 -24.53 5.94
N PHE A 343 4.58 -25.72 6.51
CA PHE A 343 5.02 -25.90 7.89
C PHE A 343 6.54 -26.04 7.96
N VAL A 344 7.19 -25.04 8.55
CA VAL A 344 8.64 -24.93 8.62
C VAL A 344 9.10 -25.03 10.06
N MET A 345 10.12 -25.86 10.33
CA MET A 345 10.77 -25.93 11.63
C MET A 345 11.91 -24.92 11.70
N LEU A 346 11.77 -23.91 12.57
CA LEU A 346 12.84 -22.98 12.88
C LEU A 346 13.67 -23.51 14.05
N THR A 347 14.97 -23.70 13.82
CA THR A 347 16.00 -24.04 14.81
C THR A 347 17.19 -23.10 14.66
N ASP A 348 18.07 -23.05 15.65
CA ASP A 348 19.37 -22.34 15.54
C ASP A 348 19.26 -20.85 15.16
N ILE A 349 18.20 -20.20 15.60
CA ILE A 349 17.96 -18.77 15.36
C ILE A 349 19.10 -17.95 15.97
N GLN A 350 19.57 -16.93 15.25
CA GLN A 350 20.49 -15.93 15.76
C GLN A 350 19.76 -14.59 15.90
N GLN A 351 20.26 -13.72 16.77
CA GLN A 351 19.71 -12.37 16.94
C GLN A 351 20.85 -11.38 16.77
N MET A 352 20.63 -10.35 15.98
CA MET A 352 21.50 -9.19 15.86
C MET A 352 20.62 -7.95 16.00
N GLU A 353 20.91 -7.08 16.96
CA GLU A 353 20.10 -5.89 17.25
C GLU A 353 18.58 -6.19 17.32
N LYS A 354 17.80 -5.68 16.37
CA LYS A 354 16.34 -5.81 16.33
C LYS A 354 15.89 -7.03 15.51
N SER A 355 16.76 -7.60 14.68
CA SER A 355 16.44 -8.67 13.75
C SER A 355 16.92 -10.04 14.21
N TYR A 356 16.23 -11.05 13.71
CA TYR A 356 16.55 -12.46 13.87
C TYR A 356 17.00 -13.04 12.54
N PHE A 357 17.86 -14.06 12.60
CA PHE A 357 18.42 -14.71 11.43
C PHE A 357 18.22 -16.22 11.49
N TRP A 358 17.75 -16.80 10.39
CA TRP A 358 17.55 -18.24 10.23
C TRP A 358 17.87 -18.68 8.80
N GLN A 359 18.89 -19.51 8.61
CA GLN A 359 19.32 -20.01 7.29
C GLN A 359 19.48 -18.89 6.24
N GLY A 360 19.99 -17.73 6.65
CA GLY A 360 20.17 -16.56 5.79
C GLY A 360 18.93 -15.65 5.66
N HIS A 361 17.75 -16.08 6.12
CA HIS A 361 16.58 -15.23 6.22
C HIS A 361 16.75 -14.24 7.37
N GLU A 362 16.44 -12.97 7.13
CA GLU A 362 16.36 -11.94 8.15
C GLU A 362 14.89 -11.67 8.46
N PHE A 363 14.52 -11.61 9.74
CA PHE A 363 13.13 -11.39 10.12
C PHE A 363 12.98 -10.69 11.46
N THR A 364 11.79 -10.17 11.71
CA THR A 364 11.35 -9.71 13.03
C THR A 364 10.15 -10.53 13.48
N ALA A 365 9.98 -10.64 14.79
CA ALA A 365 8.91 -11.38 15.43
C ALA A 365 8.16 -10.48 16.39
N TYR A 366 6.84 -10.65 16.45
CA TYR A 366 5.94 -9.78 17.18
C TYR A 366 4.66 -10.54 17.53
N TYR A 367 3.95 -10.06 18.54
CA TYR A 367 2.63 -10.59 18.88
C TYR A 367 1.53 -9.76 18.21
N GLU A 368 0.54 -10.43 17.63
CA GLU A 368 -0.69 -9.80 17.15
C GLU A 368 -1.92 -10.52 17.70
N THR A 369 -3.11 -9.98 17.45
CA THR A 369 -4.37 -10.59 17.87
C THR A 369 -5.13 -11.09 16.64
N ASP A 370 -5.40 -12.38 16.59
CA ASP A 370 -6.36 -12.98 15.64
C ASP A 370 -7.59 -13.40 16.42
N SER A 371 -8.74 -12.77 16.16
CA SER A 371 -10.03 -13.18 16.75
C SER A 371 -10.01 -13.30 18.28
N GLU A 372 -9.38 -12.35 18.97
CA GLU A 372 -9.14 -12.28 20.43
C GLU A 372 -8.01 -13.16 20.98
N GLU A 373 -7.42 -14.05 20.17
CA GLU A 373 -6.26 -14.86 20.57
C GLU A 373 -4.95 -14.15 20.25
N CYS A 374 -4.00 -14.20 21.19
CA CYS A 374 -2.65 -13.70 20.97
C CYS A 374 -1.88 -14.71 20.11
N VAL A 375 -1.43 -14.28 18.93
CA VAL A 375 -0.68 -15.08 17.98
C VAL A 375 0.75 -14.54 17.89
N LEU A 376 1.73 -15.42 18.06
CA LEU A 376 3.12 -15.11 17.77
C LEU A 376 3.33 -15.17 16.25
N CYS A 377 3.69 -14.03 15.67
CA CYS A 377 3.90 -13.85 14.24
C CYS A 377 5.36 -13.50 13.92
N LEU A 378 5.72 -13.68 12.67
CA LEU A 378 6.97 -13.18 12.10
C LEU A 378 6.75 -12.62 10.70
N SER A 379 7.64 -11.70 10.32
CA SER A 379 7.77 -11.22 8.94
C SER A 379 9.23 -10.96 8.64
N GLY A 380 9.67 -11.30 7.43
CA GLY A 380 11.08 -11.19 7.07
C GLY A 380 11.31 -11.14 5.57
N MET A 381 12.59 -11.20 5.21
CA MET A 381 13.08 -11.34 3.85
C MET A 381 14.00 -12.55 3.73
N ASP A 382 13.85 -13.28 2.63
CA ASP A 382 14.81 -14.30 2.22
C ASP A 382 16.12 -13.65 1.72
N PRO A 383 17.20 -14.45 1.50
CA PRO A 383 18.46 -13.93 0.98
C PRO A 383 18.38 -13.22 -0.39
N ASN A 384 17.29 -13.43 -1.14
CA ASN A 384 17.07 -12.85 -2.46
C ASN A 384 16.21 -11.57 -2.43
N GLY A 385 15.77 -11.14 -1.24
CA GLY A 385 14.93 -9.96 -1.05
C GLY A 385 13.45 -10.22 -1.31
N MET A 386 12.96 -11.46 -1.15
CA MET A 386 11.54 -11.78 -1.20
C MET A 386 10.97 -11.85 0.21
N GLY A 387 9.84 -11.16 0.42
CA GLY A 387 9.16 -11.15 1.71
C GLY A 387 8.62 -12.53 2.10
N PHE A 388 8.49 -12.77 3.40
CA PHE A 388 7.72 -13.87 3.93
C PHE A 388 7.00 -13.45 5.21
N ILE A 389 5.89 -14.13 5.48
CA ILE A 389 5.07 -13.92 6.66
C ILE A 389 4.76 -15.26 7.32
N GLY A 390 4.62 -15.30 8.64
CA GLY A 390 4.37 -16.56 9.33
C GLY A 390 3.65 -16.42 10.66
N LYS A 391 2.99 -17.52 11.05
CA LYS A 391 2.32 -17.68 12.35
C LYS A 391 2.92 -18.87 13.08
N LYS A 392 3.12 -18.73 14.38
CA LYS A 392 3.62 -19.81 15.20
C LYS A 392 2.56 -20.90 15.33
N VAL A 393 2.95 -22.16 15.15
CA VAL A 393 2.07 -23.29 15.43
C VAL A 393 2.13 -23.61 16.93
N PRO A 394 0.98 -23.61 17.65
CA PRO A 394 0.94 -23.96 19.06
C PRO A 394 1.49 -25.37 19.30
N LYS A 395 2.22 -25.59 20.40
CA LYS A 395 2.84 -26.89 20.73
C LYS A 395 1.82 -28.04 20.87
N GLU A 396 0.54 -27.75 21.08
CA GLU A 396 -0.52 -28.74 21.34
C GLU A 396 -1.27 -29.24 20.10
N SER A 397 -1.02 -28.69 18.90
CA SER A 397 -1.79 -29.04 17.68
C SER A 397 -1.43 -30.39 17.03
N ARG A 398 -0.49 -31.17 17.58
CA ARG A 398 -0.04 -32.49 17.04
C ARG A 398 -1.00 -33.66 17.29
N GLY A 399 -2.31 -33.41 17.42
CA GLY A 399 -3.31 -34.41 17.86
C GLY A 399 -4.35 -34.86 16.83
N LYS A 400 -4.47 -34.23 15.65
CA LYS A 400 -5.50 -34.61 14.66
C LYS A 400 -4.89 -35.27 13.42
N THR A 401 -4.22 -36.40 13.62
CA THR A 401 -4.04 -37.36 12.52
C THR A 401 -5.42 -37.87 12.12
N LYS A 402 -5.85 -37.56 10.90
CA LYS A 402 -7.00 -38.17 10.22
C LYS A 402 -6.87 -39.70 10.36
N ARG A 403 -7.68 -40.29 11.24
CA ARG A 403 -8.03 -41.72 11.12
C ARG A 403 -8.98 -41.81 9.95
N THR A 404 -8.45 -42.26 8.81
CA THR A 404 -9.23 -42.91 7.76
C THR A 404 -9.93 -44.12 8.36
N THR A 405 -11.26 -44.12 8.29
CA THR A 405 -12.09 -45.32 8.18
C THR A 405 -13.08 -45.08 7.08
#